data_AF-A0A0C3C752-F1
#
_entry.id   AF-A0A0C3C752-F1
#
_cell.length_a   1.000
_cell.length_b   1.000
_cell.length_c   1.000
_cell.angle_alpha   90.00
_cell.angle_beta   90.00
_cell.angle_gamma   90.00
#
_symmetry.space_group_name_H-M   'P 1'
#
loop_
_entity.id
_entity.type
_entity.pdbx_description
1 polymer ?
#
loop_
_entity_poly.entity_id
_entity_poly.type
_entity_poly.pdbx_seq_one_letter_code
_entity_poly.pdbx_strand_id
1 'polypeptide(L)'
;MSSKPSCWPDALGIQYLDSPRFHPSVPSHIRAQVQGVQSRTNQKHGSGHVRIQRISDASHPAVGQYGLFAANKIPPRTRIIDYTGEIHCDDRASNYDLSLYRSQNGANVGIDASTMGNEARFINDYRGVREKPNAIFADGRTTSGELRMSVWSAGKAIKKGDEILVSYGKGWWRARPNNGTQ
;
A
#
# COMPACT_ATOMS: atom_id res chain seq x y z
N MET A 1 -14.15 -14.00 -5.55
CA MET A 1 -14.14 -12.57 -5.91
C MET A 1 -14.11 -11.80 -4.61
N SER A 2 -13.07 -11.00 -4.36
CA SER A 2 -13.07 -10.12 -3.19
C SER A 2 -13.93 -8.91 -3.57
N SER A 3 -15.07 -8.73 -2.91
CA SER A 3 -15.95 -7.59 -3.18
C SER A 3 -15.30 -6.30 -2.69
N LYS A 4 -15.46 -5.20 -3.45
CA LYS A 4 -15.12 -3.85 -3.01
C LYS A 4 -15.64 -3.62 -1.58
N PRO A 5 -14.82 -3.11 -0.63
CA PRO A 5 -15.26 -2.89 0.74
C PRO A 5 -16.37 -1.82 0.77
N SER A 6 -17.34 -1.96 1.67
CA SER A 6 -18.46 -1.02 1.81
C SER A 6 -18.01 0.39 2.22
N CYS A 7 -16.85 0.52 2.85
CA CYS A 7 -16.24 1.79 3.23
C CYS A 7 -15.31 2.39 2.16
N TRP A 8 -15.30 1.84 0.93
CA TRP A 8 -14.54 2.43 -0.17
C TRP A 8 -15.05 3.84 -0.49
N PRO A 9 -14.18 4.86 -0.55
CA PRO A 9 -14.61 6.23 -0.83
C PRO A 9 -14.84 6.43 -2.34
N ASP A 10 -16.01 5.99 -2.83
CA ASP A 10 -16.39 6.06 -4.25
C ASP A 10 -16.32 7.49 -4.84
N ALA A 11 -16.56 8.50 -4.01
CA ALA A 11 -16.46 9.91 -4.41
C ALA A 11 -15.07 10.34 -4.90
N LEU A 12 -14.01 9.56 -4.62
CA LEU A 12 -12.67 9.84 -5.13
C LEU A 12 -12.46 9.40 -6.59
N GLY A 13 -13.40 8.64 -7.18
CA GLY A 13 -13.29 8.15 -8.57
C GLY A 13 -12.18 7.10 -8.78
N ILE A 14 -11.77 6.40 -7.72
CA ILE A 14 -10.63 5.48 -7.72
C ILE A 14 -11.14 4.06 -7.92
N GLN A 15 -10.57 3.36 -8.91
CA GLN A 15 -10.94 1.99 -9.22
C GLN A 15 -10.45 1.03 -8.12
N TYR A 16 -11.37 0.28 -7.52
CA TYR A 16 -10.99 -0.80 -6.60
C TYR A 16 -10.39 -1.98 -7.38
N LEU A 17 -9.28 -2.51 -6.87
CA LEU A 17 -8.60 -3.71 -7.37
C LEU A 17 -8.49 -4.76 -6.27
N ASP A 18 -8.90 -5.99 -6.57
CA ASP A 18 -8.62 -7.15 -5.71
C ASP A 18 -7.32 -7.88 -6.09
N SER A 19 -6.69 -7.47 -7.20
CA SER A 19 -5.45 -8.01 -7.74
C SER A 19 -4.69 -6.95 -8.56
N PRO A 20 -3.35 -6.99 -8.66
CA PRO A 20 -2.58 -6.00 -9.40
C PRO A 20 -2.91 -5.99 -10.89
N ARG A 21 -2.85 -4.81 -11.51
CA ARG A 21 -3.00 -4.64 -12.96
C ARG A 21 -1.67 -4.30 -13.60
N PHE A 22 -1.28 -4.98 -14.67
CA PHE A 22 -0.03 -4.67 -15.38
C PHE A 22 -0.26 -3.60 -16.46
N HIS A 23 0.56 -2.55 -16.44
CA HIS A 23 0.65 -1.56 -17.50
C HIS A 23 1.45 -2.09 -18.71
N PRO A 24 1.17 -1.65 -19.95
CA PRO A 24 1.93 -2.07 -21.14
C PRO A 24 3.42 -1.74 -21.10
N SER A 25 3.86 -0.80 -20.25
CA SER A 25 5.27 -0.49 -20.06
C SER A 25 6.08 -1.65 -19.47
N VAL A 26 5.43 -2.64 -18.85
CA VAL A 26 6.11 -3.78 -18.22
C VAL A 26 6.51 -4.81 -19.27
N PRO A 27 7.81 -5.03 -19.53
CA PRO A 27 8.26 -6.01 -20.51
C PRO A 27 7.83 -7.43 -20.12
N SER A 28 7.63 -8.31 -21.10
CA SER A 28 7.15 -9.68 -20.89
C SER A 28 8.01 -10.49 -19.90
N HIS A 29 9.34 -10.33 -19.96
CA HIS A 29 10.27 -11.02 -19.06
C HIS A 29 10.13 -10.53 -17.59
N ILE A 30 9.98 -9.22 -17.38
CA ILE A 30 9.73 -8.65 -16.04
C ILE A 30 8.36 -9.09 -15.54
N ARG A 31 7.34 -9.06 -16.40
CA ARG A 31 6.00 -9.51 -16.05
C ARG A 31 6.00 -10.97 -15.59
N ALA A 32 6.68 -11.87 -16.30
CA ALA A 32 6.82 -13.27 -15.89
C ALA A 32 7.52 -13.39 -14.51
N GLN A 33 8.57 -12.60 -14.27
CA GLN A 33 9.30 -12.59 -13.01
C GLN A 33 8.46 -12.08 -11.82
N VAL A 34 7.58 -11.11 -12.05
CA VAL A 34 6.69 -10.53 -11.03
C VAL A 34 5.48 -11.43 -10.79
N GLN A 35 4.85 -11.98 -11.85
CA GLN A 35 3.67 -12.83 -11.71
C GLN A 35 3.99 -14.20 -11.07
N GLY A 36 5.22 -14.70 -11.21
CA GLY A 36 5.55 -16.06 -10.81
C GLY A 36 4.88 -17.10 -11.70
N VAL A 37 4.72 -18.32 -11.18
CA VAL A 37 3.97 -19.37 -11.88
C VAL A 37 2.48 -19.07 -11.73
N GLN A 38 1.73 -19.12 -12.83
CA GLN A 38 0.26 -18.97 -12.80
C GLN A 38 -0.34 -19.94 -11.80
N SER A 39 -0.66 -19.47 -10.59
CA SER A 39 -1.41 -20.24 -9.63
C SER A 39 -2.85 -19.75 -9.65
N ARG A 40 -3.75 -20.67 -9.96
CA ARG A 40 -5.21 -20.49 -9.83
C ARG A 40 -5.67 -20.34 -8.37
N THR A 41 -4.76 -20.33 -7.39
CA THR A 41 -5.12 -20.14 -5.99
C THR A 41 -5.34 -18.65 -5.72
N ASN A 42 -6.62 -18.27 -5.72
CA ASN A 42 -7.11 -17.02 -5.13
C ASN A 42 -6.82 -17.05 -3.63
N GLN A 43 -5.59 -16.77 -3.22
CA GLN A 43 -5.26 -16.42 -1.84
C GLN A 43 -6.09 -15.18 -1.51
N LYS A 44 -7.17 -15.36 -0.74
CA LYS A 44 -8.08 -14.28 -0.35
C LYS A 44 -7.27 -13.15 0.27
N HIS A 45 -7.32 -11.97 -0.34
CA HIS A 45 -6.81 -10.75 0.26
C HIS A 45 -7.70 -10.44 1.47
N GLY A 46 -7.22 -10.76 2.67
CA GLY A 46 -7.98 -10.61 3.90
C GLY A 46 -8.14 -9.15 4.28
N SER A 47 -9.14 -8.46 3.72
CA SER A 47 -9.52 -7.09 4.11
C SER A 47 -10.22 -7.02 5.48
N GLY A 48 -10.53 -8.16 6.11
CA GLY A 48 -11.26 -8.22 7.38
C GLY A 48 -10.58 -7.58 8.58
N HIS A 49 -9.30 -7.19 8.45
CA HIS A 49 -8.53 -6.51 9.52
C HIS A 49 -8.54 -5.00 9.42
N VAL A 50 -9.04 -4.42 8.33
CA VAL A 50 -8.88 -3.00 8.05
C VAL A 50 -10.20 -2.31 7.71
N ARG A 51 -10.24 -1.00 7.92
CA ARG A 51 -11.32 -0.13 7.46
C ARG A 51 -10.76 1.20 7.02
N ILE A 52 -11.38 1.81 6.01
CA ILE A 52 -11.05 3.16 5.57
C ILE A 52 -11.91 4.14 6.36
N GLN A 53 -11.31 5.21 6.87
CA GLN A 53 -12.02 6.24 7.62
C GLN A 53 -11.48 7.63 7.27
N ARG A 54 -12.37 8.62 7.20
CA ARG A 54 -11.99 10.02 7.06
C ARG A 54 -11.40 10.55 8.36
N ILE A 55 -10.29 11.25 8.26
CA ILE A 55 -9.57 11.82 9.40
C ILE A 55 -10.16 13.19 9.72
N SER A 56 -10.69 13.35 10.93
CA SER A 56 -11.32 14.58 11.40
C SER A 56 -10.54 15.29 12.52
N ASP A 57 -9.52 14.66 13.06
CA ASP A 57 -8.67 15.27 14.09
C ASP A 57 -7.88 16.43 13.48
N ALA A 58 -8.09 17.64 14.01
CA ALA A 58 -7.45 18.87 13.52
C ALA A 58 -5.93 18.90 13.71
N SER A 59 -5.39 18.09 14.63
CA SER A 59 -3.94 17.96 14.84
C SER A 59 -3.27 17.00 13.85
N HIS A 60 -4.05 16.20 13.13
CA HIS A 60 -3.53 15.18 12.23
C HIS A 60 -2.99 15.82 10.94
N PRO A 61 -1.76 15.50 10.46
CA PRO A 61 -1.20 16.06 9.24
C PRO A 61 -2.04 15.82 7.98
N ALA A 62 -2.77 14.70 7.94
CA ALA A 62 -3.72 14.34 6.89
C ALA A 62 -5.19 14.67 7.23
N VAL A 63 -5.45 15.69 8.07
CA VAL A 63 -6.81 16.13 8.38
C VAL A 63 -7.63 16.38 7.10
N GLY A 64 -8.88 15.89 7.09
CA GLY A 64 -9.78 15.97 5.96
C GLY A 64 -9.59 14.89 4.89
N GLN A 65 -8.45 14.19 4.88
CA GLN A 65 -8.16 13.05 4.02
C GLN A 65 -8.65 11.73 4.65
N TYR A 66 -8.26 10.59 4.07
CA TYR A 66 -8.59 9.25 4.56
C TYR A 66 -7.36 8.57 5.16
N GLY A 67 -7.59 7.71 6.15
CA GLY A 67 -6.60 6.83 6.75
C GLY A 67 -7.06 5.36 6.73
N LEU A 68 -6.10 4.45 6.89
CA LEU A 68 -6.34 3.03 7.08
C LEU A 68 -6.31 2.68 8.57
N PHE A 69 -7.37 2.10 9.09
CA PHE A 69 -7.52 1.81 10.51
C PHE A 69 -7.75 0.32 10.76
N ALA A 70 -7.29 -0.18 11.90
CA ALA A 70 -7.49 -1.56 12.29
C ALA A 70 -8.97 -1.82 12.68
N ALA A 71 -9.66 -2.72 11.97
CA ALA A 71 -11.04 -3.12 12.27
C ALA A 71 -11.13 -4.06 13.49
N ASN A 72 -10.03 -4.74 13.83
CA ASN A 72 -9.86 -5.61 14.98
C ASN A 72 -8.41 -5.52 15.51
N LYS A 73 -8.10 -6.20 16.61
CA LYS A 73 -6.73 -6.27 17.14
C LYS A 73 -5.86 -7.07 16.15
N ILE A 74 -4.74 -6.49 15.74
CA ILE A 74 -3.75 -7.14 14.87
C ILE A 74 -2.54 -7.53 15.73
N PRO A 75 -2.17 -8.83 15.81
CA PRO A 75 -0.98 -9.26 16.53
C PRO A 75 0.31 -8.65 15.95
N PRO A 76 1.43 -8.65 16.69
CA PRO A 76 2.73 -8.27 16.13
C PRO A 76 3.13 -9.14 14.93
N ARG A 77 3.95 -8.60 14.01
CA ARG A 77 4.55 -9.34 12.90
C ARG A 77 3.54 -10.15 12.06
N THR A 78 2.36 -9.58 11.85
CA THR A 78 1.25 -10.23 11.15
C THR A 78 0.99 -9.51 9.83
N ARG A 79 0.80 -10.26 8.74
CA ARG A 79 0.43 -9.69 7.44
C ARG A 79 -0.95 -9.04 7.55
N ILE A 80 -1.05 -7.78 7.16
CA ILE A 80 -2.29 -7.00 7.21
C ILE A 80 -2.98 -7.05 5.85
N ILE A 81 -2.33 -6.55 4.80
CA ILE A 81 -2.89 -6.42 3.46
C ILE A 81 -1.76 -6.31 2.42
N ASP A 82 -2.00 -6.71 1.17
CA ASP A 82 -1.09 -6.44 0.06
C ASP A 82 -1.30 -5.01 -0.47
N TYR A 83 -0.25 -4.30 -0.82
CA TYR A 83 -0.36 -3.00 -1.49
C TYR A 83 -0.55 -3.22 -2.99
N THR A 84 -1.76 -2.96 -3.48
CA THR A 84 -2.15 -3.24 -4.87
C THR A 84 -2.40 -1.93 -5.64
N GLY A 85 -1.98 -1.91 -6.89
CA GLY A 85 -2.18 -0.81 -7.85
C GLY A 85 -1.84 -1.26 -9.27
N GLU A 86 -1.50 -0.31 -10.13
CA GLU A 86 -0.96 -0.57 -11.46
C GLU A 86 0.55 -0.84 -11.38
N ILE A 87 0.97 -2.02 -11.82
CA ILE A 87 2.39 -2.40 -11.94
C ILE A 87 2.93 -1.81 -13.24
N HIS A 88 4.01 -1.04 -13.14
CA HIS A 88 4.58 -0.29 -14.26
C HIS A 88 6.12 -0.34 -14.26
N CYS A 89 6.72 0.15 -15.34
CA CYS A 89 8.18 0.26 -15.52
C CYS A 89 8.61 1.59 -16.17
N ASP A 90 7.70 2.57 -16.18
CA ASP A 90 7.94 3.91 -16.69
C ASP A 90 8.06 4.89 -15.52
N ASP A 91 8.50 6.11 -15.79
CA ASP A 91 8.62 7.14 -14.76
C ASP A 91 7.23 7.72 -14.43
N ARG A 92 6.88 7.73 -13.15
CA ARG A 92 5.60 8.26 -12.65
C ARG A 92 5.82 9.40 -11.67
N ALA A 93 5.15 10.51 -11.90
CA ALA A 93 5.02 11.59 -10.92
C ALA A 93 3.80 11.33 -10.02
N SER A 94 3.89 10.32 -9.14
CA SER A 94 2.79 9.91 -8.27
C SER A 94 3.19 9.89 -6.79
N ASN A 95 2.28 10.35 -5.93
CA ASN A 95 2.41 10.23 -4.47
C ASN A 95 2.12 8.81 -3.96
N TYR A 96 1.57 7.95 -4.81
CA TYR A 96 1.11 6.59 -4.52
C TYR A 96 1.96 5.52 -5.22
N ASP A 97 3.13 5.89 -5.74
CA ASP A 97 4.03 4.95 -6.42
C ASP A 97 5.06 4.36 -5.45
N LEU A 98 4.98 3.04 -5.26
CA LEU A 98 5.93 2.27 -4.46
C LEU A 98 6.88 1.47 -5.35
N SER A 99 8.18 1.56 -5.06
CA SER A 99 9.18 0.69 -5.70
C SER A 99 9.00 -0.76 -5.20
N LEU A 100 8.66 -1.68 -6.10
CA LEU A 100 8.56 -3.11 -5.80
C LEU A 100 9.88 -3.83 -6.01
N TYR A 101 10.54 -3.57 -7.14
CA TYR A 101 11.71 -4.32 -7.57
C TYR A 101 12.55 -3.49 -8.54
N ARG A 102 13.88 -3.57 -8.41
CA ARG A 102 14.81 -3.07 -9.43
C ARG A 102 15.54 -4.25 -10.03
N SER A 103 15.45 -4.40 -11.34
CA SER A 103 16.14 -5.45 -12.06
C SER A 103 17.62 -5.14 -12.23
N GLN A 104 18.40 -6.20 -12.47
CA GLN A 104 19.84 -6.07 -12.70
C GLN A 104 20.17 -5.23 -13.94
N ASN A 105 19.30 -5.23 -14.95
CA ASN A 105 19.41 -4.40 -16.15
C ASN A 105 18.82 -2.99 -15.99
N GLY A 106 18.51 -2.57 -14.76
CA GLY A 106 18.14 -1.19 -14.43
C GLY A 106 16.66 -0.85 -14.56
N ALA A 107 15.79 -1.78 -14.98
CA ALA A 107 14.35 -1.54 -14.97
C ALA A 107 13.84 -1.39 -13.53
N ASN A 108 13.08 -0.33 -13.28
CA ASN A 108 12.43 -0.09 -12.00
C ASN A 108 10.97 -0.51 -12.11
N VAL A 109 10.54 -1.46 -11.30
CA VAL A 109 9.15 -1.91 -11.23
C VAL A 109 8.47 -1.19 -10.07
N GLY A 110 7.50 -0.34 -10.42
CA GLY A 110 6.67 0.38 -9.46
C GLY A 110 5.27 -0.24 -9.31
N ILE A 111 4.58 0.16 -8.26
CA ILE A 111 3.16 -0.08 -8.02
C ILE A 111 2.52 1.29 -7.78
N ASP A 112 1.81 1.83 -8.77
CA ASP A 112 1.11 3.11 -8.64
C ASP A 112 -0.35 2.89 -8.25
N ALA A 113 -0.71 3.37 -7.04
CA ALA A 113 -2.08 3.33 -6.54
C ALA A 113 -2.85 4.66 -6.65
N SER A 114 -2.41 5.55 -7.56
CA SER A 114 -3.00 6.88 -7.75
C SER A 114 -4.47 6.84 -8.19
N THR A 115 -4.77 6.04 -9.22
CA THR A 115 -6.10 5.96 -9.88
C THR A 115 -6.79 4.62 -9.67
N MET A 116 -6.07 3.61 -9.19
CA MET A 116 -6.62 2.29 -8.89
C MET A 116 -5.85 1.61 -7.76
N GLY A 117 -6.50 0.74 -7.00
CA GLY A 117 -5.83 -0.02 -5.95
C GLY A 117 -6.79 -0.57 -4.93
N ASN A 118 -6.28 -0.90 -3.75
CA ASN A 118 -7.08 -1.41 -2.64
C ASN A 118 -6.92 -0.52 -1.40
N GLU A 119 -7.39 -0.98 -0.24
CA GLU A 119 -7.43 -0.21 1.00
C GLU A 119 -6.04 0.24 1.47
N ALA A 120 -4.97 -0.49 1.11
CA ALA A 120 -3.59 -0.18 1.51
C ALA A 120 -3.11 1.20 1.02
N ARG A 121 -3.72 1.75 -0.04
CA ARG A 121 -3.40 3.08 -0.56
C ARG A 121 -3.71 4.22 0.42
N PHE A 122 -4.54 3.98 1.44
CA PHE A 122 -4.94 4.95 2.45
C PHE A 122 -4.05 4.92 3.70
N ILE A 123 -2.97 4.16 3.70
CA ILE A 123 -1.98 4.19 4.79
C ILE A 123 -1.24 5.50 4.76
N ASN A 124 -1.17 6.18 5.91
CA ASN A 124 -0.45 7.43 6.08
C ASN A 124 0.97 7.22 6.66
N ASP A 125 1.81 8.25 6.56
CA ASP A 125 3.09 8.30 7.26
C ASP A 125 2.87 8.55 8.76
N TYR A 126 3.69 7.90 9.59
CA TYR A 126 3.56 7.99 11.04
C TYR A 126 3.94 9.38 11.63
N ARG A 127 4.73 10.19 10.92
CA ARG A 127 5.26 11.46 11.45
C ARG A 127 4.13 12.46 11.66
N GLY A 128 4.12 13.08 12.84
CA GLY A 128 3.05 14.00 13.26
C GLY A 128 1.80 13.29 13.83
N VAL A 129 1.75 11.96 13.80
CA VAL A 129 0.65 11.16 14.35
C VAL A 129 1.11 10.33 15.55
N ARG A 130 2.31 9.77 15.48
CA ARG A 130 2.91 8.93 16.53
C ARG A 130 4.44 8.98 16.50
N GLU A 131 5.07 8.49 17.56
CA GLU A 131 6.54 8.50 17.69
C GLU A 131 7.24 7.56 16.69
N LYS A 132 6.66 6.39 16.41
CA LYS A 132 7.23 5.34 15.53
C LYS A 132 6.14 4.66 14.73
N PRO A 133 6.40 4.19 13.49
CA PRO A 133 5.40 3.45 12.72
C PRO A 133 4.99 2.15 13.43
N ASN A 134 3.73 1.74 13.26
CA ASN A 134 3.22 0.45 13.74
C ASN A 134 3.08 -0.60 12.64
N ALA A 135 3.31 -0.23 11.39
CA ALA A 135 3.37 -1.14 10.27
C ALA A 135 4.59 -0.86 9.38
N ILE A 136 4.94 -1.84 8.56
CA ILE A 136 6.04 -1.76 7.59
C ILE A 136 5.59 -2.30 6.23
N PHE A 137 6.20 -1.76 5.18
CA PHE A 137 6.21 -2.39 3.87
C PHE A 137 7.27 -3.49 3.85
N ALA A 138 6.92 -4.63 3.27
CA ALA A 138 7.84 -5.73 3.02
C ALA A 138 7.48 -6.38 1.69
N ASP A 139 8.46 -6.49 0.80
CA ASP A 139 8.33 -7.32 -0.39
C ASP A 139 8.43 -8.80 -0.03
N GLY A 140 7.79 -9.64 -0.82
CA GLY A 140 7.85 -11.08 -0.64
C GLY A 140 7.22 -11.82 -1.81
N ARG A 141 7.57 -13.10 -1.94
CA ARG A 141 6.93 -13.98 -2.93
C ARG A 141 5.82 -14.79 -2.28
N THR A 142 4.69 -14.91 -2.97
CA THR A 142 3.66 -15.88 -2.63
C THR A 142 4.17 -17.31 -2.87
N THR A 143 3.39 -18.30 -2.46
CA THR A 143 3.68 -19.72 -2.77
C THR A 143 3.70 -20.00 -4.28
N SER A 144 3.04 -19.19 -5.09
CA SER A 144 3.09 -19.27 -6.56
C SER A 144 4.28 -18.54 -7.16
N GLY A 145 5.11 -17.91 -6.33
CA GLY A 145 6.24 -17.09 -6.76
C GLY A 145 5.85 -15.68 -7.19
N GLU A 146 4.60 -15.25 -7.04
CA GLU A 146 4.20 -13.87 -7.36
C GLU A 146 4.87 -12.90 -6.39
N LEU A 147 5.61 -11.92 -6.91
CA LEU A 147 6.24 -10.88 -6.12
C LEU A 147 5.21 -9.81 -5.76
N ARG A 148 5.06 -9.56 -4.45
CA ARG A 148 4.10 -8.58 -3.91
C ARG A 148 4.77 -7.65 -2.94
N MET A 149 4.22 -6.44 -2.83
CA MET A 149 4.43 -5.57 -1.70
C MET A 149 3.34 -5.81 -0.67
N SER A 150 3.70 -6.13 0.57
CA SER A 150 2.77 -6.39 1.66
C SER A 150 2.98 -5.41 2.80
N VAL A 151 1.90 -5.14 3.53
CA VAL A 151 1.89 -4.36 4.77
C VAL A 151 1.83 -5.33 5.94
N TRP A 152 2.75 -5.19 6.88
CA TRP A 152 2.86 -6.04 8.07
C TRP A 152 2.82 -5.19 9.33
N SER A 153 2.20 -5.68 10.40
CA SER A 153 2.32 -5.06 11.72
C SER A 153 3.76 -5.18 12.22
N ALA A 154 4.22 -4.15 12.92
CA ALA A 154 5.56 -4.09 13.49
C ALA A 154 5.69 -4.99 14.73
N GLY A 155 6.68 -4.70 15.59
CA GLY A 155 6.98 -5.50 16.79
C GLY A 155 5.94 -5.44 17.91
N LYS A 156 4.91 -4.59 17.81
CA LYS A 156 3.83 -4.45 18.80
C LYS A 156 2.47 -4.68 18.13
N ALA A 157 1.51 -5.15 18.91
CA ALA A 157 0.14 -5.32 18.44
C ALA A 157 -0.49 -3.95 18.12
N ILE A 158 -1.34 -3.92 17.09
CA ILE A 158 -2.17 -2.77 16.74
C ILE A 158 -3.55 -2.99 17.33
N LYS A 159 -4.07 -2.04 18.12
CA LYS A 159 -5.38 -2.19 18.74
C LYS A 159 -6.47 -1.90 17.71
N LYS A 160 -7.67 -2.44 17.94
CA LYS A 160 -8.85 -2.06 17.16
C LYS A 160 -9.04 -0.54 17.23
N GLY A 161 -9.23 0.10 16.09
CA GLY A 161 -9.42 1.55 15.97
C GLY A 161 -8.13 2.35 15.86
N ASP A 162 -6.95 1.76 16.07
CA ASP A 162 -5.68 2.45 15.82
C ASP A 162 -5.49 2.65 14.29
N GLU A 163 -4.92 3.79 13.91
CA GLU A 163 -4.45 4.00 12.55
C GLU A 163 -3.22 3.14 12.24
N ILE A 164 -3.20 2.59 11.03
CA ILE A 164 -2.09 1.80 10.50
C ILE A 164 -1.19 2.75 9.73
N LEU A 165 0.03 2.92 10.26
CA LEU A 165 0.96 3.96 9.86
C LEU A 165 2.33 3.34 9.58
N VAL A 166 2.89 3.72 8.43
CA VAL A 166 4.21 3.27 7.96
C VAL A 166 5.18 4.46 7.92
N SER A 167 6.44 4.20 7.58
CA SER A 167 7.35 5.27 7.17
C SER A 167 7.42 5.29 5.64
N TYR A 168 7.04 6.40 5.01
CA TYR A 168 7.24 6.62 3.57
C TYR A 168 8.72 6.69 3.18
N GLY A 169 9.59 6.96 4.16
CA GLY A 169 11.03 6.99 3.98
C GLY A 169 11.57 8.38 3.64
N LYS A 170 12.85 8.59 3.95
CA LYS A 170 13.50 9.91 3.84
C LYS A 170 13.53 10.43 2.38
N GLY A 171 13.68 9.55 1.40
CA GLY A 171 13.70 9.92 -0.02
C GLY A 171 12.37 10.52 -0.49
N TRP A 172 11.24 9.93 -0.08
CA TRP A 172 9.91 10.44 -0.38
C TRP A 172 9.70 11.85 0.17
N TRP A 173 10.14 12.10 1.41
CA TRP A 173 10.05 13.42 2.04
C TRP A 173 10.99 14.45 1.41
N ARG A 174 12.22 14.07 1.02
CA ARG A 174 13.15 14.99 0.34
C ARG A 174 12.67 15.44 -1.04
N ALA A 175 11.94 14.57 -1.75
CA ALA A 175 11.40 14.88 -3.07
C ALA A 175 10.25 15.92 -3.02
N ARG A 176 9.76 16.28 -1.83
CA ARG A 176 8.74 17.30 -1.63
C ARG A 176 9.36 18.43 -0.82
N PRO A 177 9.49 19.65 -1.36
CA PRO A 177 9.97 20.76 -0.57
C PRO A 177 9.05 20.94 0.65
N ASN A 178 9.65 21.07 1.83
CA ASN A 178 8.93 21.42 3.04
C ASN A 178 8.12 22.69 2.76
N ASN A 179 6.79 22.63 2.87
CA ASN A 179 6.03 23.79 3.38
C ASN A 179 6.33 23.89 4.89
N GLY A 180 7.60 24.07 5.22
CA GLY A 180 8.07 24.27 6.58
C GLY A 180 7.78 25.71 6.94
N THR A 181 6.73 25.94 7.72
CA THR A 181 6.77 27.01 8.70
C THR A 181 8.01 26.79 9.57
N GLN A 182 8.89 27.80 9.57
CA GLN A 182 9.81 28.05 10.67
C GLN A 182 9.01 28.36 11.94
#